data_AF-A0A359KL11-F1
#
_entry.id   AF-A0A359KL11-F1
#
_cell.length_a   1.000
_cell.length_b   1.000
_cell.length_c   1.000
_cell.angle_alpha   90.00
_cell.angle_beta   90.00
_cell.angle_gamma   90.00
#
_symmetry.space_group_name_H-M   'P 1'
#
loop_
_entity.id
_entity.type
_entity.pdbx_description
1 polymer ?
#
loop_
_entity_poly.entity_id
_entity_poly.type
_entity_poly.pdbx_seq_one_letter_code
_entity_poly.pdbx_strand_id
1 'polypeptide(L)' 'MRRDTTGQRRQPREERPITAGTITQVQATQRDPERVSVFIDGVFALALPAIVAVQRGLRSGVELDEAAVRELEGLA' A
#
# COMPACT_ATOMS: atom_id res chain seq x y z
N MET A 1 26.85 -17.27 -22.09
CA MET A 1 25.91 -16.13 -22.13
C MET A 1 24.99 -16.22 -20.92
N ARG A 2 25.26 -15.43 -19.87
CA ARG A 2 24.43 -15.38 -18.66
C ARG A 2 23.44 -14.23 -18.81
N ARG A 3 22.14 -14.51 -18.75
CA ARG A 3 21.10 -13.52 -18.48
C ARG A 3 20.45 -13.94 -17.17
N ASP A 4 21.09 -13.57 -16.08
CA ASP A 4 20.50 -13.63 -14.75
C ASP A 4 19.53 -12.44 -14.66
N THR A 5 18.32 -12.61 -15.18
CA THR A 5 17.21 -11.72 -14.86
C THR A 5 16.88 -11.96 -13.39
N THR A 6 17.42 -11.10 -12.52
CA THR A 6 17.06 -11.00 -11.10
C THR A 6 15.57 -10.71 -11.02
N GLY A 7 14.77 -11.77 -10.97
CA GLY A 7 13.35 -11.70 -10.63
C GLY A 7 13.26 -10.97 -9.30
N GLN A 8 12.69 -9.77 -9.32
CA GLN A 8 12.47 -8.95 -8.13
C GLN A 8 11.90 -9.85 -7.06
N ARG A 9 12.66 -9.97 -5.96
CA ARG A 9 12.29 -10.75 -4.78
C ARG A 9 10.84 -10.42 -4.47
N ARG A 10 9.98 -11.44 -4.57
CA ARG A 10 8.70 -11.45 -3.85
C ARG A 10 9.09 -11.29 -2.39
N GLN A 11 9.09 -10.05 -1.91
CA GLN A 11 9.34 -9.82 -0.50
C GLN A 11 8.29 -10.66 0.25
N PRO A 12 8.70 -11.46 1.23
CA PRO A 12 7.76 -12.20 2.04
C PRO A 12 6.72 -11.20 2.59
N ARG A 13 5.51 -11.67 2.86
CA ARG A 13 4.57 -10.97 3.76
C ARG A 13 5.18 -10.95 5.16
N GLU A 14 6.33 -10.29 5.33
CA GLU A 14 6.79 -9.89 6.64
C GLU A 14 5.74 -8.91 7.14
N GLU A 15 5.23 -9.19 8.33
CA GLU A 15 4.36 -8.34 9.14
C GLU A 15 4.94 -6.93 9.11
N ARG A 16 4.48 -6.10 8.16
CA ARG A 16 4.93 -4.72 8.10
C ARG A 16 4.37 -4.08 9.37
N PRO A 17 5.19 -3.38 10.17
CA PRO A 17 4.66 -2.66 11.30
C PRO A 17 3.57 -1.73 10.78
N ILE A 18 2.40 -1.79 11.42
CA ILE A 18 1.27 -0.88 11.19
C ILE A 18 1.83 0.52 11.36
N THR A 19 2.12 1.17 10.24
CA THR A 19 2.81 2.46 10.22
C THR A 19 1.74 3.52 10.17
N ALA A 20 1.36 4.03 11.35
CA ALA A 20 0.63 5.29 11.42
C ALA A 20 1.51 6.41 10.84
N GLY A 21 0.88 7.41 10.22
CA GLY A 21 1.60 8.51 9.58
C GLY A 21 0.80 9.19 8.49
N THR A 22 1.47 9.95 7.64
CA THR A 22 0.81 10.67 6.55
C THR A 22 0.90 9.87 5.25
N ILE A 23 -0.24 9.68 4.58
CA ILE A 23 -0.24 9.14 3.23
C ILE A 23 0.54 10.12 2.34
N THR A 24 1.66 9.67 1.80
CA THR A 24 2.46 10.46 0.86
C THR A 24 2.02 10.19 -0.57
N GLN A 25 1.55 8.97 -0.87
CA GLN A 25 1.26 8.55 -2.24
C GLN A 25 0.18 7.46 -2.30
N VAL A 26 -0.70 7.57 -3.30
CA VAL A 26 -1.67 6.54 -3.67
C VAL A 26 -1.56 6.33 -5.18
N GLN A 27 -1.33 5.10 -5.61
CA GLN A 27 -1.17 4.80 -7.05
C GLN A 27 -1.79 3.45 -7.41
N ALA A 28 -2.27 3.31 -8.65
CA ALA A 28 -2.71 2.01 -9.17
C ALA A 28 -1.55 1.01 -9.19
N THR A 29 -1.85 -0.26 -8.91
CA THR A 29 -0.82 -1.31 -9.04
C THR A 29 -0.61 -1.67 -10.50
N GLN A 30 0.62 -2.00 -10.88
CA GLN A 30 0.94 -2.38 -12.27
C GLN A 30 0.25 -3.69 -12.71
N ARG A 31 -0.04 -4.58 -11.76
CA ARG A 31 -0.62 -5.90 -12.03
C ARG A 31 -2.14 -5.86 -12.11
N ASP A 32 -2.76 -5.01 -11.29
CA ASP A 32 -4.19 -4.89 -11.16
C ASP A 32 -4.57 -3.40 -11.02
N PRO A 33 -5.09 -2.77 -12.09
CA PRO A 33 -5.45 -1.37 -12.07
C PRO A 33 -6.65 -1.07 -11.14
N GLU A 34 -7.41 -2.09 -10.73
CA GLU A 34 -8.50 -1.93 -9.75
C GLU A 34 -8.00 -1.94 -8.31
N ARG A 35 -6.71 -2.19 -8.07
CA ARG A 35 -6.06 -2.07 -6.77
C ARG A 35 -5.11 -0.89 -6.75
N VAL A 36 -5.04 -0.24 -5.59
CA VAL A 36 -4.11 0.85 -5.34
C VAL A 36 -3.14 0.48 -4.22
N SER A 37 -1.88 0.88 -4.39
CA SER A 37 -0.86 0.89 -3.34
C SER A 37 -0.91 2.22 -2.59
N VAL A 38 -0.99 2.16 -1.26
CA VAL A 38 -0.93 3.31 -0.37
C VAL A 38 0.43 3.33 0.32
N PHE A 39 1.06 4.50 0.29
CA PHE A 39 2.35 4.77 0.91
C PHE A 39 2.16 5.77 2.03
N ILE A 40 2.68 5.45 3.22
CA ILE A 40 2.68 6.28 4.41
C ILE A 40 4.13 6.67 4.70
N ASP A 41 4.38 7.97 4.83
CA ASP A 41 5.72 8.54 5.04
C ASP A 41 6.78 8.04 4.03
N GLY A 42 6.35 7.83 2.77
CA GLY A 42 7.21 7.34 1.69
C GLY A 42 7.42 5.82 1.67
N VAL A 43 6.87 5.09 2.64
CA VAL A 43 6.99 3.63 2.75
C VAL A 43 5.69 2.98 2.31
N PHE A 44 5.76 1.89 1.54
CA PHE A 44 4.56 1.10 1.22
C PHE A 44 3.96 0.55 2.51
N ALA A 45 2.72 0.93 2.77
CA ALA A 45 1.95 0.45 3.92
C ALA A 45 1.07 -0.74 3.50
N LEU A 46 0.13 -0.52 2.58
CA LEU A 46 -0.85 -1.53 2.17
C LEU A 46 -1.33 -1.35 0.73
N ALA A 47 -1.95 -2.38 0.17
CA ALA A 47 -2.65 -2.31 -1.10
C ALA A 47 -4.09 -2.79 -0.95
N LEU A 48 -5.04 -2.02 -1.46
CA LEU A 48 -6.47 -2.27 -1.31
C LEU A 48 -7.23 -1.92 -2.61
N PRO A 49 -8.51 -2.32 -2.76
CA PRO A 49 -9.31 -1.93 -3.92
C PRO A 49 -9.42 -0.41 -4.06
N ALA A 50 -9.33 0.09 -5.29
CA ALA A 50 -9.44 1.51 -5.61
C ALA A 50 -10.76 2.11 -5.10
N ILE A 51 -11.84 1.35 -5.16
CA ILE A 51 -13.15 1.77 -4.66
C ILE A 51 -13.14 2.05 -3.14
N VAL A 52 -12.44 1.22 -2.37
CA VAL A 52 -12.32 1.39 -0.91
C VAL A 52 -11.47 2.63 -0.60
N ALA A 53 -10.40 2.85 -1.36
CA ALA A 53 -9.58 4.04 -1.22
C ALA A 53 -10.38 5.33 -1.47
N VAL A 54 -11.23 5.35 -2.50
CA VAL A 54 -12.11 6.49 -2.79
C VAL A 54 -13.15 6.68 -1.68
N GLN A 55 -13.82 5.61 -1.24
CA GLN A 55 -14.85 5.68 -0.20
C GLN A 55 -14.31 6.17 1.15
N ARG A 56 -13.07 5.79 1.49
CA ARG A 56 -12.38 6.21 2.71
C ARG A 56 -11.63 7.54 2.55
N GLY A 57 -11.66 8.14 1.36
CA GLY A 57 -10.97 9.40 1.08
C GLY A 57 -9.45 9.31 1.16
N LEU A 58 -8.86 8.15 0.85
CA LEU A 58 -7.42 7.92 0.90
C LEU A 58 -6.68 8.77 -0.13
N ARG A 59 -5.99 9.74 0.43
CA ARG A 59 -5.33 10.91 -0.11
C ARG A 59 -3.86 11.14 0.15
N SER A 60 -3.04 11.63 -0.77
CA SER A 60 -1.81 12.32 -0.31
C SER A 60 -2.17 13.45 0.67
N GLY A 61 -1.50 13.51 1.82
CA GLY A 61 -1.74 14.47 2.90
C GLY A 61 -2.79 14.05 3.94
N VAL A 62 -3.35 12.84 3.86
CA VAL A 62 -4.24 12.30 4.90
C VAL A 62 -3.41 11.60 5.96
N GLU A 63 -3.60 11.97 7.22
CA GLU A 63 -3.03 11.26 8.37
C GLU A 63 -3.87 10.02 8.69
N LEU A 64 -3.19 8.89 8.92
CA LEU A 64 -3.78 7.64 9.39
C LEU A 64 -3.15 7.27 10.72
N ASP A 65 -3.98 7.03 11.73
CA ASP A 65 -3.54 6.43 12.98
C ASP A 65 -3.46 4.90 12.88
N GLU A 66 -2.91 4.25 13.91
CA GLU A 66 -2.75 2.79 13.92
C GLU A 66 -4.09 2.06 13.81
N ALA A 67 -5.16 2.64 14.37
CA ALA A 67 -6.50 2.05 14.33
C ALA A 67 -7.07 2.07 12.89
N ALA A 68 -6.94 3.20 12.20
CA ALA A 68 -7.37 3.36 10.82
C ALA A 68 -6.56 2.45 9.88
N VAL A 69 -5.25 2.33 10.07
CA VAL A 69 -4.43 1.40 9.29
C VAL A 69 -4.88 -0.05 9.52
N ARG A 70 -5.14 -0.46 10.77
CA ARG A 70 -5.69 -1.81 11.08
C ARG A 70 -7.05 -2.05 10.44
N GLU A 71 -7.95 -1.06 10.46
CA GLU A 71 -9.24 -1.18 9.78
C GLU A 71 -9.06 -1.39 8.28
N LEU A 72 -8.14 -0.65 7.65
CA LEU A 72 -7.87 -0.76 6.23
C LEU A 72 -7.20 -2.10 5.86
N GLU A 73 -6.35 -2.66 6.73
CA GLU A 73 -5.81 -4.02 6.54
C GLU A 73 -6.90 -5.09 6.52
N GLY A 74 -7.96 -4.94 7.31
CA GLY A 74 -9.12 -5.83 7.27
C GLY A 74 -9.92 -5.77 5.96
N LEU A 75 -9.69 -4.75 5.13
CA LEU A 75 -10.38 -4.50 3.86
C LEU A 75 -9.47 -4.75 2.62
N ALA A 76 -8.21 -5.14 2.83
CA ALA A 76 -7.18 -5.29 1.80
C ALA A 76 -7.21 -6.64 1.07
#